data_AF-A0A2N5HVK5-F1
#
_entry.id   AF-A0A2N5HVK5-F1
#
_cell.length_a   1.000
_cell.length_b   1.000
_cell.length_c   1.000
_cell.angle_alpha   90.00
_cell.angle_beta   90.00
_cell.angle_gamma   90.00
#
_symmetry.space_group_name_H-M   'P 1'
#
loop_
_entity.id
_entity.type
_entity.pdbx_description
1 polymer ?
#
loop_
_entity_poly.entity_id
_entity_poly.type
_entity_poly.pdbx_seq_one_letter_code
_entity_poly.pdbx_strand_id
1 'polypeptide(L)'
;MAKAITQIREVPHPELEHAQAISEIMNELVENKEVILKTLRIMKGLNDTKVLDAVESMIDQRTEIGAIAIQQVNQPAMRNVIKNGMNAFAFLGSLQPGQLSDVLDGLSHGFKRLAESGQEGKKQSLWQLRKRLWSKEMRAAMTSMVNFMDGLGEVFLRNKRENS
;
A
#
# COMPACT_ATOMS: atom_id res chain seq x y z
N MET A 1 -62.50 -0.84 -39.13
CA MET A 1 -62.34 0.26 -38.15
C MET A 1 -61.43 -0.27 -37.03
N ALA A 2 -60.41 0.49 -36.63
CA ALA A 2 -59.22 0.01 -35.91
C ALA A 2 -59.41 -0.11 -34.38
N LYS A 3 -58.67 -1.05 -33.76
CA LYS A 3 -58.56 -1.24 -32.31
C LYS A 3 -57.62 -0.20 -31.68
N ALA A 4 -57.99 0.34 -30.52
CA ALA A 4 -57.14 1.24 -29.74
C ALA A 4 -56.05 0.44 -29.00
N ILE A 5 -54.79 0.86 -29.15
CA ILE A 5 -53.64 0.40 -28.39
C ILE A 5 -53.18 1.60 -27.57
N THR A 6 -53.44 1.60 -26.27
CA THR A 6 -52.84 2.57 -25.33
C THR A 6 -51.61 1.93 -24.70
N GLN A 7 -50.49 1.99 -25.42
CA GLN A 7 -49.18 1.72 -24.84
C GLN A 7 -48.68 3.05 -24.29
N ILE A 8 -48.91 3.30 -23.00
CA ILE A 8 -48.38 4.47 -22.31
C ILE A 8 -46.86 4.29 -22.24
N ARG A 9 -46.12 5.01 -23.07
CA ARG A 9 -44.68 5.19 -22.90
C ARG A 9 -44.49 6.18 -21.76
N GLU A 10 -43.90 5.71 -20.67
CA GLU A 10 -43.36 6.56 -19.63
C GLU A 10 -42.25 7.42 -20.27
N VAL A 11 -42.50 8.72 -20.33
CA VAL A 11 -41.53 9.70 -20.84
C VAL A 11 -40.52 9.91 -19.71
N PRO A 12 -39.22 9.64 -19.90
CA PRO A 12 -38.22 9.92 -18.88
C PRO A 12 -38.27 11.43 -18.58
N HIS A 13 -38.44 11.80 -17.32
CA HIS A 13 -38.38 13.19 -16.88
C HIS A 13 -36.95 13.48 -16.41
N PRO A 14 -36.05 13.96 -17.30
CA PRO A 14 -34.64 14.16 -16.97
C PRO A 14 -34.44 15.14 -15.79
N GLU A 15 -35.40 16.05 -15.56
CA GLU A 15 -35.38 16.99 -14.43
C GLU A 15 -35.52 16.28 -13.07
N LEU A 16 -36.30 15.19 -13.00
CA LEU A 16 -36.47 14.40 -11.78
C LEU A 16 -35.27 13.51 -11.51
N GLU A 17 -34.69 12.90 -12.55
CA GLU A 17 -33.47 12.09 -12.44
C GLU A 17 -32.26 12.96 -12.06
N HIS A 18 -32.14 14.17 -12.62
CA HIS A 18 -31.10 15.12 -12.24
C HIS A 18 -31.23 15.59 -10.79
N ALA A 19 -32.46 15.87 -10.32
CA ALA A 19 -32.69 16.28 -8.94
C ALA A 19 -32.36 15.15 -7.95
N GLN A 20 -32.70 13.90 -8.29
CA GLN A 20 -32.36 12.73 -7.48
C GLN A 20 -30.86 12.46 -7.46
N ALA A 21 -30.18 12.49 -8.61
CA ALA A 21 -28.73 12.31 -8.67
C ALA A 21 -27.97 13.39 -7.88
N ILE A 22 -28.41 14.65 -7.94
CA ILE A 22 -27.83 15.73 -7.13
C ILE A 22 -28.07 15.50 -5.64
N SER A 23 -29.27 15.04 -5.26
CA SER A 23 -29.60 14.73 -3.87
C SER A 23 -28.78 13.56 -3.33
N GLU A 24 -28.60 12.50 -4.11
CA GLU A 24 -27.75 11.35 -3.76
C GLU A 24 -26.28 11.75 -3.59
N ILE A 25 -25.74 12.53 -4.54
CA ILE A 25 -24.38 13.06 -4.44
C ILE A 25 -24.26 13.97 -3.21
N MET A 26 -25.23 14.84 -2.94
CA MET A 26 -25.19 15.69 -1.74
C MET A 26 -25.22 14.87 -0.45
N ASN A 27 -26.04 13.82 -0.37
CA ASN A 27 -26.10 12.96 0.80
C ASN A 27 -24.77 12.22 1.01
N GLU A 28 -24.20 11.61 -0.04
CA GLU A 28 -22.90 10.95 0.01
C GLU A 28 -21.77 11.92 0.40
N LEU A 29 -21.80 13.16 -0.10
CA LEU A 29 -20.82 14.19 0.26
C LEU A 29 -20.98 14.65 1.72
N VAL A 30 -22.20 14.68 2.25
CA VAL A 30 -22.48 15.05 3.64
C VAL A 30 -22.09 13.93 4.60
N GLU A 31 -22.40 12.67 4.27
CA GLU A 31 -22.00 11.50 5.04
C GLU A 31 -20.47 11.35 5.10
N ASN A 32 -19.78 11.67 4.00
CA ASN A 32 -18.31 11.58 3.90
C ASN A 32 -17.60 12.92 4.10
N LYS A 33 -18.28 13.93 4.65
CA LYS A 33 -17.81 15.32 4.74
C LYS A 33 -16.39 15.46 5.29
N GLU A 34 -16.06 14.74 6.36
CA GLU A 34 -14.73 14.83 6.97
C GLU A 34 -13.62 14.30 6.06
N VAL A 35 -13.88 13.20 5.36
CA VAL A 35 -12.94 12.58 4.43
C VAL A 35 -12.71 13.51 3.25
N ILE A 36 -13.78 14.06 2.67
CA ILE A 36 -13.72 15.03 1.57
C ILE A 36 -12.92 16.28 1.98
N LEU A 37 -13.18 16.84 3.17
CA LEU A 37 -12.43 17.99 3.67
C LEU A 37 -10.96 17.67 3.94
N LYS A 38 -10.61 16.44 4.33
CA LYS A 38 -9.21 16.01 4.46
C LYS A 38 -8.55 15.87 3.08
N THR A 39 -9.22 15.24 2.11
CA THR A 39 -8.71 15.10 0.74
C THR A 39 -8.51 16.47 0.08
N LEU A 40 -9.46 17.39 0.25
CA LEU A 40 -9.34 18.77 -0.24
C LEU A 40 -8.16 19.51 0.41
N ARG A 41 -7.91 19.31 1.71
CA ARG A 41 -6.73 19.89 2.38
C ARG A 41 -5.41 19.30 1.87
N ILE A 42 -5.37 18.00 1.58
CA ILE A 42 -4.20 17.33 0.99
C ILE A 42 -3.97 17.87 -0.42
N MET A 43 -5.00 17.86 -1.27
CA MET A 43 -4.91 18.41 -2.63
C MET A 43 -4.47 19.87 -2.61
N LYS A 44 -5.00 20.68 -1.69
CA LYS A 44 -4.56 22.05 -1.50
C LYS A 44 -3.09 22.14 -1.10
N GLY A 45 -2.64 21.34 -0.14
CA GLY A 45 -1.22 21.30 0.25
C GLY A 45 -0.29 20.86 -0.88
N LEU A 46 -0.72 19.91 -1.71
CA LEU A 46 0.02 19.49 -2.91
C LEU A 46 0.02 20.57 -4.00
N ASN A 47 -1.07 21.33 -4.13
CA ASN A 47 -1.16 22.48 -5.02
C ASN A 47 -0.25 23.62 -4.56
N ASP A 48 -0.30 23.97 -3.27
CA ASP A 48 0.50 25.06 -2.66
C ASP A 48 2.01 24.78 -2.76
N THR A 49 2.40 23.49 -2.80
CA THR A 49 3.79 23.05 -2.98
C THR A 49 4.20 22.85 -4.44
N LYS A 50 3.33 23.18 -5.41
CA LYS A 50 3.52 22.98 -6.86
C LYS A 50 3.77 21.52 -7.27
N VAL A 51 3.43 20.57 -6.40
CA VAL A 51 3.55 19.14 -6.70
C VAL A 51 2.55 18.75 -7.78
N LEU A 52 1.33 19.31 -7.74
CA LEU A 52 0.34 19.11 -8.80
C LEU A 52 0.82 19.67 -10.14
N ASP A 53 1.37 20.89 -10.16
CA ASP A 53 1.94 21.51 -11.36
C ASP A 53 3.10 20.68 -11.95
N ALA A 54 3.93 20.08 -11.10
CA ALA A 54 5.02 19.21 -11.52
C ALA A 54 4.50 17.91 -12.14
N VAL A 55 3.45 17.31 -11.55
CA VAL A 55 2.77 16.13 -12.09
C VAL A 55 2.10 16.45 -13.43
N GLU A 56 1.41 17.59 -13.54
CA GLU A 56 0.80 18.08 -14.78
C GLU A 56 1.85 18.37 -15.85
N SER A 57 2.96 19.03 -15.51
CA SER A 57 4.06 19.31 -16.44
C SER A 57 4.72 18.03 -16.96
N MET A 58 4.89 17.01 -16.11
CA MET A 58 5.39 15.70 -16.53
C MET A 58 4.42 14.98 -17.47
N ILE A 59 3.12 15.16 -17.22
CA ILE A 59 2.00 14.69 -18.01
C ILE A 59 1.86 15.49 -19.32
N ASP A 60 2.31 16.73 -19.43
CA ASP A 60 2.28 17.44 -20.71
C ASP A 60 3.52 17.18 -21.55
N GLN A 61 4.67 16.92 -20.91
CA GLN A 61 5.96 16.64 -21.55
C GLN A 61 6.19 15.16 -21.89
N ARG A 62 5.13 14.34 -22.01
CA ARG A 62 5.22 12.87 -22.15
C ARG A 62 6.09 12.42 -23.33
N THR A 63 6.12 13.19 -24.41
CA THR A 63 6.80 12.84 -25.67
C THR A 63 8.30 13.07 -25.63
N GLU A 64 8.78 14.14 -24.98
CA GLU A 64 10.22 14.43 -24.85
C GLU A 64 10.89 13.60 -23.74
N ILE A 65 10.19 13.39 -22.61
CA ILE A 65 10.72 12.59 -21.49
C ILE A 65 10.60 11.09 -21.80
N GLY A 66 9.53 10.66 -22.49
CA GLY A 66 9.26 9.25 -22.77
C GLY A 66 10.30 8.58 -23.67
N ALA A 67 10.80 9.25 -24.71
CA ALA A 67 11.77 8.67 -25.64
C ALA A 67 13.15 8.44 -24.98
N ILE A 68 13.59 9.38 -24.14
CA ILE A 68 14.87 9.29 -23.42
C ILE A 68 14.75 8.29 -22.25
N ALA A 69 13.63 8.30 -21.53
CA ALA A 69 13.37 7.35 -20.45
C ALA A 69 13.28 5.91 -20.96
N ILE A 70 12.63 5.65 -22.10
CA ILE A 70 12.54 4.30 -22.69
C ILE A 70 13.91 3.77 -23.12
N GLN A 71 14.77 4.61 -23.71
CA GLN A 71 16.13 4.20 -24.07
C GLN A 71 17.00 3.90 -22.84
N GLN A 72 16.88 4.69 -21.76
CA GLN A 72 17.56 4.39 -20.50
C GLN A 72 16.99 3.17 -19.78
N VAL A 73 15.68 2.93 -19.90
CA VAL A 73 14.99 1.75 -19.38
C VAL A 73 15.40 0.47 -20.08
N ASN A 74 15.76 0.55 -21.36
CA ASN A 74 16.20 -0.61 -22.11
C ASN A 74 17.69 -0.96 -21.87
N GLN A 75 18.41 -0.18 -21.06
CA GLN A 75 19.77 -0.51 -20.66
C GLN A 75 19.79 -1.81 -19.83
N PRO A 76 20.84 -2.65 -19.95
CA PRO A 76 20.96 -3.89 -19.18
C PRO A 76 20.80 -3.70 -17.66
N ALA A 77 21.31 -2.58 -17.13
CA ALA A 77 21.19 -2.24 -15.72
C ALA A 77 19.73 -2.04 -15.30
N MET A 78 18.94 -1.34 -16.11
CA MET A 78 17.53 -1.08 -15.81
C MET A 78 16.67 -2.32 -16.03
N ARG A 79 17.03 -3.22 -16.96
CA ARG A 79 16.37 -4.54 -17.11
C ARG A 79 16.45 -5.36 -15.82
N ASN A 80 17.60 -5.38 -15.14
CA ASN A 80 17.75 -6.09 -13.87
C ASN A 80 16.93 -5.44 -12.75
N VAL A 81 16.91 -4.10 -12.67
CA VAL A 81 16.09 -3.37 -11.70
C VAL A 81 14.61 -3.67 -11.89
N ILE A 82 14.12 -3.61 -13.13
CA ILE A 82 12.72 -3.91 -13.46
C ILE A 82 12.39 -5.37 -13.14
N LYS A 83 13.24 -6.31 -13.53
CA LYS A 83 13.05 -7.73 -13.23
C LYS A 83 13.00 -7.98 -11.73
N ASN A 84 13.93 -7.41 -10.96
CA ASN A 84 13.96 -7.54 -9.51
C ASN A 84 12.75 -6.87 -8.85
N GLY A 85 12.35 -5.68 -9.32
CA GLY A 85 11.17 -4.97 -8.83
C GLY A 85 9.87 -5.74 -9.09
N MET A 86 9.73 -6.32 -10.28
CA MET A 86 8.59 -7.15 -10.64
C MET A 86 8.55 -8.45 -9.81
N ASN A 87 9.70 -9.07 -9.56
CA ASN A 87 9.81 -10.22 -8.66
C ASN A 87 9.44 -9.86 -7.21
N ALA A 88 9.89 -8.70 -6.72
CA ALA A 88 9.52 -8.21 -5.39
C ALA A 88 8.01 -7.92 -5.29
N PHE A 89 7.43 -7.32 -6.32
CA PHE A 89 5.98 -7.07 -6.38
C PHE A 89 5.19 -8.38 -6.41
N ALA A 90 5.61 -9.36 -7.23
CA ALA A 90 4.99 -10.68 -7.28
C ALA A 90 5.11 -11.41 -5.93
N PHE A 91 6.26 -11.33 -5.27
CA PHE A 91 6.44 -11.86 -3.92
C PHE A 91 5.47 -11.21 -2.93
N LEU A 92 5.38 -9.89 -2.88
CA LEU A 92 4.43 -9.18 -2.02
C LEU A 92 2.98 -9.58 -2.29
N GLY A 93 2.61 -9.73 -3.57
CA GLY A 93 1.28 -10.20 -3.97
C GLY A 93 1.00 -11.67 -3.62
N SER A 94 2.04 -12.49 -3.44
CA SER A 94 1.91 -13.90 -3.04
C SER A 94 1.71 -14.10 -1.53
N LEU A 95 2.01 -13.08 -0.73
CA LEU A 95 1.82 -13.14 0.72
C LEU A 95 0.34 -13.10 1.07
N GLN A 96 -0.09 -13.94 2.01
CA GLN A 96 -1.45 -13.85 2.53
C GLN A 96 -1.59 -12.51 3.30
N PRO A 97 -2.69 -11.75 3.10
CA PRO A 97 -2.86 -10.45 3.75
C PRO A 97 -2.69 -10.49 5.28
N GLY A 98 -3.15 -11.57 5.93
CA GLY A 98 -2.98 -11.77 7.37
C GLY A 98 -1.51 -11.88 7.81
N GLN A 99 -0.70 -12.63 7.07
CA GLN A 99 0.73 -12.81 7.39
C GLN A 99 1.51 -11.50 7.23
N LEU A 100 1.19 -10.72 6.19
CA LEU A 100 1.80 -9.41 6.00
C LEU A 100 1.40 -8.45 7.13
N SER A 101 0.12 -8.45 7.53
CA SER A 101 -0.39 -7.66 8.65
C SER A 101 0.35 -7.98 9.95
N ASP A 102 0.48 -9.26 10.30
CA ASP A 102 1.14 -9.70 11.54
C ASP A 102 2.61 -9.24 11.62
N VAL A 103 3.33 -9.31 10.50
CA VAL A 103 4.73 -8.85 10.41
C VAL A 103 4.82 -7.33 10.55
N LEU A 104 3.97 -6.58 9.86
CA LEU A 104 3.94 -5.12 9.94
C LEU A 104 3.55 -4.63 11.33
N ASP A 105 2.57 -5.27 11.97
CA ASP A 105 2.17 -4.97 13.34
C ASP A 105 3.30 -5.28 14.32
N GLY A 106 3.98 -6.42 14.17
CA GLY A 106 5.17 -6.75 14.96
C GLY A 106 6.28 -5.71 14.85
N LEU A 107 6.56 -5.22 13.64
CA LEU A 107 7.53 -4.15 13.39
C LEU A 107 7.11 -2.83 14.04
N SER A 108 5.85 -2.42 13.86
CA SER A 108 5.27 -1.21 14.46
C SER A 108 5.36 -1.25 15.99
N HIS A 109 4.97 -2.37 16.60
CA HIS A 109 5.10 -2.59 18.03
C HIS A 109 6.57 -2.56 18.50
N GLY A 110 7.49 -3.12 17.71
CA GLY A 110 8.93 -3.04 17.98
C GLY A 110 9.44 -1.60 18.04
N PHE A 111 9.10 -0.78 17.05
CA PHE A 111 9.46 0.65 17.03
C PHE A 111 8.89 1.42 18.22
N LYS A 112 7.63 1.15 18.58
CA LYS A 112 7.01 1.77 19.76
C LYS A 112 7.77 1.43 21.05
N ARG A 113 8.12 0.15 21.26
CA ARG A 113 8.93 -0.26 22.43
C ARG A 113 10.33 0.34 22.43
N LEU A 114 10.93 0.54 21.26
CA LEU A 114 12.22 1.20 21.09
C LEU A 114 12.14 2.66 21.56
N ALA A 115 11.14 3.40 21.08
CA ALA A 115 10.89 4.79 21.46
C ALA A 115 10.62 4.94 22.97
N GLU A 116 9.82 4.04 23.56
CA GLU A 116 9.54 4.00 25.00
C GLU A 116 10.79 3.68 25.84
N SER A 117 11.67 2.79 25.34
CA SER A 117 12.88 2.39 26.06
C SER A 117 14.01 3.43 26.05
N GLY A 118 14.03 4.32 25.05
CA GLY A 118 15.00 5.42 24.94
C GLY A 118 14.73 6.57 25.92
N GLN A 119 13.53 6.65 26.50
CA GLN A 119 13.17 7.69 27.47
C GLN A 119 13.59 7.36 28.91
N GLU A 120 13.80 6.07 29.22
CA GLU A 120 14.26 5.66 30.55
C GLU A 120 15.75 5.33 30.55
N GLY A 121 16.60 6.31 30.89
CA GLY A 121 18.05 6.16 31.09
C GLY A 121 18.46 5.29 32.29
N LYS A 122 17.70 4.24 32.63
CA LYS A 122 17.98 3.33 33.73
C LYS A 122 18.99 2.28 33.29
N LYS A 123 20.16 2.24 33.96
CA LYS A 123 21.14 1.15 33.81
C LYS A 123 20.44 -0.19 34.04
N GLN A 124 20.33 -1.01 32.99
CA GLN A 124 19.76 -2.34 33.13
C GLN A 124 20.72 -3.23 33.92
N SER A 125 20.26 -3.76 35.06
CA SER A 125 21.02 -4.78 35.78
C SER A 125 21.16 -6.04 34.93
N LEU A 126 22.32 -6.71 34.99
CA LEU A 126 22.59 -7.98 34.30
C LEU A 126 21.51 -9.05 34.59
N TRP A 127 20.92 -9.00 35.79
CA TRP A 127 19.80 -9.87 36.16
C TRP A 127 18.52 -9.58 35.37
N GLN A 128 18.20 -8.30 35.16
CA GLN A 128 17.04 -7.89 34.38
C GLN A 128 17.22 -8.25 32.90
N LEU A 129 18.45 -8.12 32.37
CA LEU A 129 18.78 -8.55 31.02
C LEU A 129 18.54 -10.05 30.84
N ARG A 130 19.02 -10.88 31.77
CA ARG A 130 18.78 -12.33 31.77
C ARG A 130 17.28 -12.66 31.77
N LYS A 131 16.50 -11.95 32.60
CA LYS A 131 15.04 -12.15 32.67
C LYS A 131 14.35 -11.76 31.35
N ARG A 132 14.80 -10.69 30.68
CA ARG A 132 14.28 -10.28 29.36
C ARG A 132 14.60 -11.29 28.27
N LEU A 133 15.82 -11.84 28.26
CA LEU A 133 16.22 -12.88 27.30
C LEU A 133 15.38 -14.16 27.42
N TRP A 134 14.89 -14.46 28.62
CA TRP A 134 14.02 -15.61 28.88
C TRP A 134 12.53 -15.28 28.93
N SER A 135 12.13 -14.08 28.50
CA SER A 135 10.72 -13.73 28.44
C SER A 135 9.99 -14.56 27.38
N LYS A 136 8.67 -14.70 27.52
CA LYS A 136 7.82 -15.42 26.56
C LYS A 136 7.93 -14.82 25.16
N GLU A 137 7.97 -13.49 25.09
CA GLU A 137 8.04 -12.71 23.85
C GLU A 137 9.40 -12.91 23.16
N MET A 138 10.51 -12.86 23.90
CA MET A 138 11.85 -13.09 23.34
C MET A 138 11.97 -14.51 22.78
N ARG A 139 11.47 -15.50 23.50
CA ARG A 139 11.46 -16.90 23.02
C ARG A 139 10.65 -17.06 21.74
N ALA A 140 9.46 -16.47 21.67
CA ALA A 140 8.65 -16.50 20.47
C ALA A 140 9.39 -15.89 19.26
N ALA A 141 10.00 -14.72 19.43
CA ALA A 141 10.76 -14.06 18.36
C ALA A 141 11.99 -14.89 17.90
N MET A 142 12.75 -15.46 18.84
CA MET A 142 13.89 -16.32 18.51
C MET A 142 13.44 -17.58 17.76
N THR A 143 12.37 -18.25 18.21
CA THR A 143 11.83 -19.42 17.51
C THR A 143 11.36 -19.07 16.10
N SER A 144 10.64 -17.97 15.92
CA SER A 144 10.23 -17.49 14.59
C SER A 144 11.43 -17.20 13.69
N MET A 145 12.48 -16.58 14.21
CA MET A 145 13.70 -16.30 13.46
C MET A 145 14.42 -17.58 13.04
N VAL A 146 14.54 -18.57 13.93
CA VAL A 146 15.14 -19.88 13.61
C VAL A 146 14.34 -20.58 12.51
N ASN A 147 13.01 -20.66 12.64
CA ASN A 147 12.16 -21.29 11.62
C ASN A 147 12.27 -20.58 10.26
N PHE A 148 12.37 -19.25 10.25
CA PHE A 148 12.61 -18.48 9.04
C PHE A 148 13.96 -18.83 8.40
N MET A 149 15.02 -18.91 9.20
CA MET A 149 16.36 -19.29 8.74
C MET A 149 16.41 -20.71 8.19
N ASP A 150 15.72 -21.67 8.82
CA ASP A 150 15.61 -23.05 8.35
C ASP A 150 14.95 -23.10 6.96
N GLY A 151 13.83 -22.38 6.77
CA GLY A 151 13.16 -22.28 5.47
C GLY A 151 14.03 -21.66 4.38
N LEU A 152 14.85 -20.65 4.71
CA LEU A 152 15.84 -20.11 3.77
C LEU A 152 16.91 -21.15 3.41
N GLY A 153 17.40 -21.89 4.40
CA GLY A 153 18.40 -22.95 4.23
C GLY A 153 17.92 -24.06 3.30
N GLU A 154 16.66 -24.49 3.44
CA GLU A 154 16.04 -25.50 2.57
C GLU A 154 16.06 -25.08 1.09
N VAL A 155 15.74 -23.82 0.79
CA VAL A 155 15.77 -23.28 -0.58
C VAL A 155 17.20 -23.25 -1.13
N PHE A 156 18.17 -22.79 -0.34
CA PHE A 156 19.58 -22.75 -0.79
C PHE A 156 20.13 -24.14 -1.07
N LEU A 157 19.83 -25.12 -0.21
CA LEU A 157 20.26 -26.51 -0.38
C LEU A 157 19.55 -27.19 -1.56
N ARG A 158 18.28 -26.86 -1.85
CA ARG A 158 17.58 -27.31 -3.05
C ARG A 158 18.23 -26.76 -4.32
N ASN A 159 18.42 -25.44 -4.39
CA ASN A 159 18.99 -24.79 -5.57
C ASN A 159 20.43 -25.27 -5.85
N LYS A 160 21.21 -25.61 -4.81
CA LYS A 160 22.55 -26.19 -4.99
C LYS A 160 22.52 -27.58 -5.61
N ARG A 161 21.52 -28.41 -5.28
CA ARG A 161 21.34 -29.77 -5.84
C ARG A 161 20.86 -29.76 -7.29
N GLU A 162 20.04 -28.78 -7.66
CA GLU A 162 19.52 -28.63 -9.04
C GLU A 162 20.56 -28.04 -10.01
N ASN A 163 21.59 -27.37 -9.50
CA ASN A 163 22.66 -26.73 -10.29
C ASN A 163 24.01 -27.47 -10.21
N SER A 164 24.06 -28.68 -9.62
CA SER A 164 25.25 -29.56 -9.60
C SER A 164 25.06 -30.73 -10.55
#